data_AF-A0A447MZL7-F1
#
_entry.id   AF-A0A447MZL7-F1
#
_cell.length_a   1.000
_cell.length_b   1.000
_cell.length_c   1.000
_cell.angle_alpha   90.00
_cell.angle_beta   90.00
_cell.angle_gamma   90.00
#
_symmetry.space_group_name_H-M   'P 1'
#
loop_
_entity.id
_entity.type
_entity.pdbx_description
1 polymer ?
#
loop_
_entity_poly.entity_id
_entity_poly.type
_entity_poly.pdbx_seq_one_letter_code
_entity_poly.pdbx_strand_id
1 'polypeptide(L)'
;MFKVTHMVMRYAPVGVFALIAVTVANFGFASLWPLAKLVLLVHFAIIFFALVVLGIVARLCGLSIWILIRILKDELILAYSTASSESVLPRIIEKMEAYGAPASITSFVVPTGYSFNLDGSTLYQSIAAIFIAQLYGIDLSLWQEIVLVLTLMVDVERDCRRAWRFLRGVTGDAGKRGHSAGRAGVYRWCRPYPRHGAYCAKCGGECAGGAGDRQVGTQV
;
A
#
# COMPACT_ATOMS: atom_id res chain seq x y z
N MET A 1 -1.41 18.76 12.95
CA MET A 1 -2.37 17.66 12.67
C MET A 1 -1.89 16.32 13.20
N PHE A 2 -0.75 15.74 12.78
CA PHE A 2 -0.31 14.40 13.24
C PHE A 2 -0.23 14.21 14.77
N LYS A 3 0.24 15.22 15.52
CA LYS A 3 0.23 15.18 17.00
C LYS A 3 -1.16 15.07 17.62
N VAL A 4 -2.16 15.70 16.99
CA VAL A 4 -3.56 15.67 17.44
C VAL A 4 -4.15 14.29 17.17
N THR A 5 -3.94 13.73 15.97
CA THR A 5 -4.37 12.38 15.64
C THR A 5 -3.77 11.35 16.59
N HIS A 6 -2.48 11.46 16.91
CA HIS A 6 -1.82 10.57 17.86
C HIS A 6 -2.41 10.69 19.28
N MET A 7 -2.78 11.90 19.71
CA MET A 7 -3.48 12.10 20.99
C MET A 7 -4.85 11.43 20.97
N VAL A 8 -5.64 11.62 19.92
CA VAL A 8 -6.98 10.99 19.76
C VAL A 8 -6.88 9.47 19.76
N MET A 9 -5.93 8.89 19.00
CA MET A 9 -5.74 7.44 18.95
C MET A 9 -5.34 6.85 20.31
N ARG A 10 -4.63 7.59 21.17
CA ARG A 10 -4.30 7.16 22.53
C ARG A 10 -5.53 7.10 23.45
N TYR A 11 -6.52 7.97 23.22
CA TYR A 11 -7.79 7.98 23.96
C TYR A 11 -8.87 7.09 23.34
N ALA A 12 -8.69 6.65 22.09
CA ALA A 12 -9.64 5.80 21.38
C ALA A 12 -10.10 4.55 22.16
N PRO A 13 -9.24 3.82 22.89
CA PRO A 13 -9.69 2.65 23.67
C PRO A 13 -10.75 3.00 24.72
N VAL A 14 -10.60 4.14 25.40
CA VAL A 14 -11.55 4.61 26.42
C VAL A 14 -12.87 5.03 25.76
N GLY A 15 -12.80 5.74 24.63
CA GLY A 15 -13.99 6.16 23.88
C GLY A 15 -14.78 4.98 23.33
N VAL A 16 -14.11 4.01 22.71
CA VAL A 16 -14.74 2.79 22.17
C VAL A 16 -15.36 1.97 23.30
N PHE A 17 -14.67 1.81 24.43
CA PHE A 17 -15.23 1.12 25.60
C PHE A 17 -16.51 1.78 26.09
N ALA A 18 -16.53 3.11 26.22
CA ALA A 18 -17.72 3.85 26.64
C ALA A 18 -18.88 3.70 25.64
N LEU A 19 -18.61 3.78 24.33
CA LEU A 19 -19.63 3.62 23.29
C LEU A 19 -20.24 2.21 23.27
N ILE A 20 -19.41 1.18 23.38
CA ILE A 20 -19.89 -0.21 23.45
C ILE A 20 -20.66 -0.45 24.75
N ALA A 21 -20.18 0.06 25.88
CA ALA A 21 -20.86 -0.08 27.16
C ALA A 21 -22.26 0.55 27.13
N VAL A 22 -22.40 1.75 26.58
CA VAL A 22 -23.71 2.41 26.40
C VAL A 22 -24.61 1.61 25.46
N THR A 23 -24.08 1.05 24.38
CA THR A 23 -24.86 0.25 23.44
C THR A 23 -25.41 -1.02 24.11
N VAL A 24 -24.56 -1.73 24.87
CA VAL A 24 -24.97 -2.94 25.59
C VAL A 24 -25.94 -2.61 26.74
N ALA A 25 -25.76 -1.48 27.43
CA ALA A 25 -26.65 -1.06 28.50
C ALA A 25 -28.06 -0.71 28.01
N ASN A 26 -28.19 -0.10 26.83
CA ASN A 26 -29.49 0.31 26.28
C ASN A 26 -30.19 -0.80 25.48
N PHE A 27 -29.46 -1.57 24.67
CA PHE A 27 -30.01 -2.53 23.72
C PHE A 27 -29.71 -4.00 24.08
N GLY A 28 -28.98 -4.24 25.18
CA GLY A 28 -28.57 -5.57 25.63
C GLY A 28 -27.49 -6.22 24.76
N PHE A 29 -27.07 -7.43 25.13
CA PHE A 29 -26.06 -8.20 24.37
C PHE A 29 -26.53 -8.62 22.97
N ALA A 30 -27.84 -8.69 22.74
CA ALA A 30 -28.41 -9.00 21.43
C ALA A 30 -28.00 -7.98 20.35
N SER A 31 -27.75 -6.73 20.75
CA SER A 31 -27.28 -5.66 19.85
C SER A 31 -25.89 -5.91 19.25
N LEU A 32 -25.07 -6.77 19.86
CA LEU A 32 -23.75 -7.11 19.33
C LEU A 32 -23.83 -8.05 18.11
N TRP A 33 -24.96 -8.75 17.93
CA TRP A 33 -25.11 -9.72 16.85
C TRP A 33 -25.10 -9.08 15.45
N PRO A 34 -25.84 -7.97 15.18
CA PRO A 34 -25.66 -7.19 13.95
C PRO A 34 -24.22 -6.73 13.71
N LEU A 35 -23.52 -6.25 14.75
CA LEU A 35 -22.12 -5.82 14.64
C LEU A 35 -21.21 -7.00 14.26
N ALA A 36 -21.40 -8.17 14.88
CA ALA A 36 -20.64 -9.37 14.54
C ALA A 36 -20.89 -9.81 13.08
N LYS A 37 -22.14 -9.75 12.61
CA LYS A 37 -22.48 -10.02 11.20
C LYS A 37 -21.76 -9.05 10.26
N LEU A 38 -21.74 -7.76 10.59
CA LEU A 38 -21.01 -6.76 9.79
C LEU A 38 -19.53 -7.12 9.68
N VAL A 39 -18.87 -7.42 10.81
CA VAL A 39 -17.44 -7.78 10.83
C VAL A 39 -17.18 -9.01 9.97
N LEU A 40 -17.98 -10.07 10.12
CA LEU A 40 -17.84 -11.29 9.33
C LEU A 40 -18.07 -11.05 7.84
N LEU A 41 -19.09 -10.26 7.49
CA LEU A 41 -19.43 -9.95 6.11
C LEU A 41 -18.32 -9.14 5.43
N VAL A 42 -17.74 -8.15 6.11
CA VAL A 42 -16.60 -7.37 5.59
C VAL A 42 -15.39 -8.27 5.35
N HIS A 43 -15.03 -9.13 6.31
CA HIS A 43 -13.90 -10.04 6.15
C HIS A 43 -14.13 -11.03 5.01
N PHE A 44 -15.33 -11.59 4.92
CA PHE A 44 -15.72 -12.47 3.82
C PHE A 44 -15.62 -11.75 2.48
N ALA A 45 -16.16 -10.53 2.35
CA ALA A 45 -16.14 -9.77 1.11
C ALA A 45 -14.71 -9.42 0.67
N ILE A 46 -13.83 -9.04 1.60
CA ILE A 46 -12.42 -8.75 1.31
C ILE A 46 -11.69 -10.01 0.86
N ILE A 47 -11.86 -11.14 1.57
CA ILE A 47 -11.23 -12.42 1.18
C ILE A 47 -11.75 -12.90 -0.17
N PHE A 48 -13.06 -12.79 -0.41
CA PHE A 48 -13.68 -13.13 -1.68
C PHE A 48 -13.12 -12.26 -2.82
N PHE A 49 -13.07 -10.95 -2.64
CA PHE A 49 -12.51 -10.03 -3.64
C PHE A 49 -11.03 -10.34 -3.91
N ALA A 50 -10.23 -10.54 -2.86
CA ALA A 50 -8.82 -10.84 -2.98
C ALA A 50 -8.55 -12.17 -3.69
N LEU A 51 -9.26 -13.25 -3.34
CA LEU A 51 -8.99 -14.57 -3.90
C LEU A 51 -9.67 -14.83 -5.25
N VAL A 52 -10.91 -14.35 -5.42
CA VAL A 52 -11.72 -14.63 -6.61
C VAL A 52 -11.48 -13.55 -7.66
N VAL A 53 -11.73 -12.27 -7.34
CA VAL A 53 -11.64 -11.20 -8.33
C VAL A 53 -10.19 -10.98 -8.74
N LEU A 54 -9.29 -10.70 -7.79
CA LEU A 54 -7.87 -10.54 -8.12
C LEU A 54 -7.23 -11.86 -8.57
N GLY A 55 -7.73 -13.01 -8.12
CA GLY A 55 -7.26 -14.32 -8.60
C GLY A 55 -7.57 -14.57 -10.07
N ILE A 56 -8.77 -14.21 -10.53
CA ILE A 56 -9.14 -14.26 -11.95
C ILE A 56 -8.25 -13.29 -12.74
N VAL A 57 -8.09 -12.05 -12.29
CA VAL A 57 -7.22 -11.07 -12.98
C VAL A 57 -5.77 -11.56 -13.05
N ALA A 58 -5.23 -12.09 -11.95
CA ALA A 58 -3.89 -12.66 -11.93
C ALA A 58 -3.75 -13.81 -12.94
N ARG A 59 -4.76 -14.68 -13.03
CA ARG A 59 -4.78 -15.80 -13.97
C ARG A 59 -4.82 -15.33 -15.42
N LEU A 60 -5.57 -14.27 -15.73
CA LEU A 60 -5.60 -13.64 -17.06
C LEU A 60 -4.23 -13.05 -17.44
N CYS A 61 -3.47 -12.55 -16.47
CA CYS A 61 -2.10 -12.07 -16.67
C CYS A 61 -1.03 -13.18 -16.69
N GLY A 62 -1.43 -14.46 -16.60
CA GLY A 62 -0.50 -15.59 -16.56
C GLY A 62 0.21 -15.79 -15.21
N LEU A 63 -0.25 -15.12 -14.15
CA LEU A 63 0.29 -15.20 -12.80
C LEU A 63 -0.61 -16.09 -11.91
N SER A 64 0.00 -16.68 -10.89
CA SER A 64 -0.75 -17.41 -9.86
C SER A 64 -0.85 -16.57 -8.59
N ILE A 65 -2.08 -16.35 -8.13
CA ILE A 65 -2.33 -15.60 -6.90
C ILE A 65 -1.69 -16.25 -5.67
N TRP A 66 -1.60 -17.59 -5.65
CA TRP A 66 -0.97 -18.33 -4.56
C TRP A 66 0.53 -18.07 -4.45
N ILE A 67 1.20 -17.85 -5.59
CA ILE A 67 2.62 -17.47 -5.62
C ILE A 67 2.79 -16.06 -5.06
N LEU A 68 1.93 -15.13 -5.48
CA LEU A 68 1.94 -13.75 -5.00
C LEU A 68 1.73 -13.67 -3.48
N ILE A 69 0.72 -14.40 -2.96
CA ILE A 69 0.46 -14.50 -1.52
C ILE A 69 1.68 -15.08 -0.78
N ARG A 70 2.33 -16.12 -1.32
CA ARG A 70 3.50 -16.73 -0.68
C ARG A 70 4.69 -15.76 -0.62
N ILE A 71 4.89 -14.94 -1.65
CA ILE A 71 5.95 -13.92 -1.69
C ILE A 71 5.66 -12.78 -0.69
N LEU A 72 4.41 -12.32 -0.66
CA LEU A 72 3.97 -11.16 0.12
C LEU A 72 3.45 -11.50 1.53
N LYS A 73 3.52 -12.76 1.97
CA LYS A 73 2.92 -13.21 3.23
C LYS A 73 3.35 -12.37 4.44
N ASP A 74 4.63 -11.99 4.50
CA ASP A 74 5.19 -11.27 5.65
C ASP A 74 4.68 -9.83 5.68
N GLU A 75 4.53 -9.22 4.50
CA GLU A 75 3.99 -7.88 4.31
C GLU A 75 2.48 -7.85 4.58
N LEU A 76 1.74 -8.88 4.15
CA LEU A 76 0.31 -9.00 4.46
C LEU A 76 0.06 -9.10 5.97
N ILE A 77 0.86 -9.93 6.68
CA ILE A 77 0.76 -10.07 8.14
C ILE A 77 1.18 -8.77 8.84
N LEU A 78 2.24 -8.10 8.35
CA LEU A 78 2.70 -6.85 8.93
C LEU A 78 1.65 -5.74 8.75
N ALA A 79 1.13 -5.55 7.53
CA ALA A 79 0.11 -4.56 7.23
C ALA A 79 -1.18 -4.78 8.03
N TYR A 80 -1.61 -6.03 8.20
CA TYR A 80 -2.76 -6.38 9.03
C TYR A 80 -2.51 -6.03 10.49
N SER A 81 -1.34 -6.40 11.03
CA SER A 81 -0.97 -6.16 12.43
C SER A 81 -0.77 -4.66 12.75
N THR A 82 -0.19 -3.90 11.84
CA THR A 82 0.07 -2.46 12.03
C THR A 82 -1.10 -1.58 11.64
N ALA A 83 -2.12 -2.14 10.99
CA ALA A 83 -3.22 -1.42 10.35
C ALA A 83 -2.74 -0.28 9.43
N SER A 84 -1.56 -0.44 8.80
CA SER A 84 -0.95 0.58 7.94
C SER A 84 -0.28 -0.02 6.72
N SER A 85 -0.74 0.39 5.53
CA SER A 85 -0.16 -0.02 4.26
C SER A 85 1.11 0.75 3.89
N GLU A 86 1.36 1.92 4.51
CA GLU A 86 2.61 2.69 4.34
C GLU A 86 3.81 1.94 4.91
N SER A 87 3.58 1.19 5.98
CA SER A 87 4.63 0.45 6.70
C SER A 87 5.26 -0.66 5.86
N VAL A 88 4.56 -1.16 4.84
CA VAL A 88 5.01 -2.27 3.98
C VAL A 88 5.41 -1.83 2.58
N LEU A 89 5.07 -0.61 2.18
CA LEU A 89 5.31 -0.09 0.83
C LEU A 89 6.76 -0.28 0.32
N PRO A 90 7.82 0.12 1.05
CA PRO A 90 9.19 -0.07 0.57
C PRO A 90 9.57 -1.55 0.43
N ARG A 91 9.10 -2.41 1.34
CA ARG A 91 9.37 -3.86 1.30
C ARG A 91 8.70 -4.53 0.11
N ILE A 92 7.51 -4.08 -0.28
CA ILE A 92 6.82 -4.58 -1.47
C ILE A 92 7.60 -4.23 -2.74
N ILE A 93 8.14 -3.01 -2.85
CA ILE A 93 8.96 -2.60 -4.01
C ILE A 93 10.17 -3.52 -4.15
N GLU A 94 10.93 -3.72 -3.07
CA GLU A 94 12.12 -4.60 -3.07
C GLU A 94 11.77 -6.05 -3.44
N LYS A 95 10.68 -6.61 -2.87
CA LYS A 95 10.25 -7.98 -3.18
C LYS A 95 9.77 -8.16 -4.61
N MET A 96 9.10 -7.16 -5.19
CA MET A 96 8.64 -7.22 -6.58
C MET A 96 9.80 -7.09 -7.58
N GLU A 97 10.81 -6.26 -7.28
CA GLU A 97 12.04 -6.20 -8.06
C GLU A 97 12.82 -7.52 -7.98
N ALA A 98 12.95 -8.10 -6.79
CA ALA A 98 13.59 -9.41 -6.59
C ALA A 98 12.83 -10.56 -7.27
N TYR A 99 11.51 -10.43 -7.43
CA TYR A 99 10.68 -11.38 -8.18
C TYR A 99 10.89 -11.29 -9.70
N GLY A 100 11.46 -10.19 -10.20
CA GLY A 100 11.81 -10.00 -11.61
C GLY A 100 11.08 -8.85 -12.30
N ALA A 101 10.33 -8.02 -11.58
CA ALA A 101 9.70 -6.83 -12.15
C ALA A 101 10.75 -5.72 -12.40
N PRO A 102 10.76 -5.05 -13.57
CA PRO A 102 11.70 -3.96 -13.83
C PRO A 102 11.55 -2.82 -12.81
N ALA A 103 12.66 -2.38 -12.22
CA ALA A 103 12.66 -1.31 -11.21
C ALA A 103 11.97 -0.02 -11.68
N SER A 104 12.08 0.32 -12.97
CA SER A 104 11.39 1.48 -13.57
C SER A 104 9.86 1.36 -13.52
N ILE A 105 9.32 0.15 -13.59
CA ILE A 105 7.88 -0.10 -13.53
C ILE A 105 7.45 -0.20 -12.05
N THR A 106 8.17 -0.96 -11.24
CA THR A 106 7.82 -1.19 -9.82
C THR A 106 7.82 0.11 -9.01
N SER A 107 8.83 0.95 -9.19
CA SER A 107 8.95 2.25 -8.48
C SER A 107 7.86 3.26 -8.83
N PHE A 108 7.16 3.07 -9.96
CA PHE A 108 6.03 3.91 -10.34
C PHE A 108 4.69 3.25 -9.98
N VAL A 109 4.49 1.99 -10.38
CA VAL A 109 3.21 1.29 -10.26
C VAL A 109 2.86 0.97 -8.81
N VAL A 110 3.82 0.56 -7.98
CA VAL A 110 3.53 0.18 -6.58
C VAL A 110 3.14 1.40 -5.73
N PRO A 111 3.88 2.54 -5.75
CA PRO A 111 3.46 3.74 -5.03
C PRO A 111 2.17 4.37 -5.56
N THR A 112 1.97 4.31 -6.88
CA THR A 112 0.71 4.74 -7.49
C THR A 112 -0.44 3.85 -7.01
N GLY A 113 -0.29 2.52 -7.09
CA GLY A 113 -1.30 1.59 -6.59
C GLY A 113 -1.68 1.83 -5.13
N TYR A 114 -0.69 2.08 -4.26
CA TYR A 114 -0.94 2.42 -2.86
C TYR A 114 -1.90 3.62 -2.67
N SER A 115 -1.82 4.64 -3.52
CA SER A 115 -2.65 5.84 -3.40
C SER A 115 -3.95 5.78 -4.21
N PHE A 116 -3.98 5.02 -5.31
CA PHE A 116 -5.06 5.01 -6.28
C PHE A 116 -5.95 3.76 -6.21
N ASN A 117 -5.47 2.67 -5.59
CA ASN A 117 -6.20 1.40 -5.47
C ASN A 117 -6.46 1.11 -3.97
N LEU A 118 -7.39 1.87 -3.39
CA LEU A 118 -7.87 1.66 -2.01
C LEU A 118 -9.16 0.82 -2.02
N ASP A 119 -9.11 -0.31 -2.71
CA ASP A 119 -10.29 -1.16 -2.92
C ASP A 119 -10.85 -1.68 -1.60
N GLY A 120 -9.98 -2.12 -0.68
CA GLY A 120 -10.39 -2.62 0.64
C GLY A 120 -11.12 -1.58 1.49
N SER A 121 -10.65 -0.33 1.49
CA SER A 121 -11.31 0.77 2.21
C SER A 121 -12.68 1.08 1.60
N THR A 122 -12.76 1.15 0.27
CA THR A 122 -14.01 1.43 -0.45
C THR A 122 -15.06 0.34 -0.19
N LEU A 123 -14.64 -0.92 -0.17
CA LEU A 123 -15.49 -2.08 0.09
C LEU A 123 -16.05 -2.01 1.52
N TYR A 124 -15.19 -1.76 2.51
CA TYR A 124 -15.58 -1.58 3.91
C TYR A 124 -16.56 -0.41 4.09
N GLN A 125 -16.25 0.77 3.53
CA GLN A 125 -17.07 1.97 3.66
C GLN A 125 -18.45 1.79 3.04
N SER A 126 -18.54 1.13 1.88
CA SER A 126 -19.82 0.88 1.20
C SER A 126 -20.71 -0.04 2.04
N ILE A 127 -20.16 -1.16 2.52
CA ILE A 127 -20.90 -2.10 3.38
C ILE A 127 -21.31 -1.42 4.69
N ALA A 128 -20.40 -0.69 5.33
CA ALA A 128 -20.67 -0.02 6.60
C ALA A 128 -21.77 1.04 6.45
N ALA A 129 -21.77 1.82 5.36
CA ALA A 129 -22.81 2.81 5.11
C ALA A 129 -24.19 2.19 4.93
N ILE A 130 -24.30 1.09 4.17
CA ILE A 130 -25.56 0.34 4.01
C ILE A 130 -26.00 -0.26 5.35
N PHE A 131 -25.08 -0.82 6.13
CA PHE A 131 -25.38 -1.35 7.45
C PHE A 131 -25.93 -0.29 8.41
N ILE A 132 -25.34 0.91 8.41
CA ILE A 132 -25.85 2.03 9.21
C ILE A 132 -27.25 2.42 8.75
N ALA A 133 -27.50 2.52 7.44
CA ALA A 133 -28.84 2.80 6.93
C ALA A 133 -29.87 1.77 7.40
N GLN A 134 -29.53 0.48 7.33
CA GLN A 134 -30.36 -0.61 7.83
C GLN A 134 -30.60 -0.55 9.34
N LEU A 135 -29.59 -0.17 10.14
CA LEU A 135 -29.74 0.02 11.58
C LEU A 135 -30.72 1.13 11.95
N TYR A 136 -30.81 2.19 11.13
CA TYR A 136 -31.78 3.28 11.30
C TYR A 136 -33.13 3.02 10.63
N GLY A 137 -33.33 1.85 10.01
CA GLY A 137 -34.57 1.53 9.29
C GLY A 137 -34.76 2.36 8.01
N ILE A 138 -33.66 2.81 7.39
CA ILE A 138 -33.68 3.55 6.14
C ILE A 138 -33.53 2.55 4.99
N ASP A 139 -34.60 2.38 4.22
CA ASP A 139 -34.56 1.58 2.99
C ASP A 139 -33.88 2.38 1.87
N LEU A 140 -32.72 1.89 1.44
CA LEU A 140 -32.00 2.43 0.29
C LEU A 140 -32.52 1.76 -0.98
N SER A 141 -32.95 2.57 -1.94
CA SER A 141 -33.22 2.09 -3.29
C SER A 141 -31.91 1.72 -4.00
N LEU A 142 -31.99 0.83 -4.99
CA LEU A 142 -30.83 0.43 -5.81
C LEU A 142 -30.09 1.65 -6.41
N TRP A 143 -30.82 2.70 -6.78
CA TRP A 143 -30.23 3.93 -7.29
C TRP A 143 -29.38 4.66 -6.22
N GLN A 144 -29.87 4.72 -4.99
CA GLN A 144 -29.12 5.33 -3.88
C GLN A 144 -27.89 4.50 -3.52
N GLU A 145 -27.97 3.16 -3.59
CA GLU A 145 -26.81 2.29 -3.39
C GLU A 145 -25.73 2.52 -4.47
N ILE A 146 -26.13 2.66 -5.74
CA ILE A 146 -25.20 2.99 -6.83
C ILE A 146 -24.56 4.36 -6.61
N VAL A 147 -25.36 5.39 -6.28
CA VAL A 147 -24.85 6.74 -6.00
C VAL A 147 -23.91 6.74 -4.79
N LEU A 148 -24.21 5.96 -3.76
CA LEU A 148 -23.35 5.78 -2.59
C LEU A 148 -21.97 5.25 -3.00
N VAL A 149 -21.93 4.14 -3.76
CA VAL A 149 -20.66 3.54 -4.22
C VAL A 149 -19.89 4.50 -5.13
N LEU A 150 -20.57 5.18 -6.06
CA LEU A 150 -19.94 6.18 -6.93
C LEU A 150 -19.33 7.34 -6.14
N THR A 151 -20.04 7.82 -5.11
CA THR A 151 -19.55 8.89 -4.24
C THR A 151 -18.27 8.46 -3.51
N LEU A 152 -18.29 7.25 -2.94
CA LEU A 152 -17.13 6.68 -2.24
C LEU A 152 -15.93 6.47 -3.19
N MET A 153 -16.17 6.09 -4.45
CA MET A 153 -15.13 5.99 -5.47
C MET A 153 -14.46 7.35 -5.74
N VAL A 154 -15.24 8.43 -5.80
CA VAL A 154 -14.72 9.79 -6.00
C VAL A 154 -13.90 10.26 -4.79
N ASP A 155 -14.26 9.87 -3.58
CA ASP A 155 -13.51 10.23 -2.37
C ASP A 155 -12.09 9.64 -2.36
N VAL A 156 -11.89 8.42 -2.87
CA VAL A 156 -10.56 7.83 -3.06
C VAL A 156 -9.70 8.67 -4.01
N GLU A 157 -10.29 9.19 -5.10
CA GLU A 157 -9.58 10.07 -6.03
C GLU A 157 -9.21 11.42 -5.39
N ARG A 158 -10.02 11.91 -4.45
CA ARG A 158 -9.75 13.17 -3.72
C ARG A 158 -8.55 13.04 -2.79
N ASP A 159 -8.39 11.90 -2.12
CA ASP A 159 -7.22 11.62 -1.30
C ASP A 159 -5.96 11.51 -2.15
N CYS A 160 -6.05 10.94 -3.34
CA CYS A 160 -4.94 10.96 -4.29
C CYS A 160 -4.52 12.39 -4.69
N ARG A 161 -5.46 13.28 -5.04
CA ARG A 161 -5.11 14.69 -5.36
C ARG A 161 -4.44 15.41 -4.21
N ARG A 162 -4.72 15.00 -2.97
CA ARG A 162 -4.12 15.55 -1.75
C ARG A 162 -2.73 14.97 -1.52
N ALA A 163 -2.55 13.66 -1.69
CA ALA A 163 -1.27 12.97 -1.66
C ALA A 163 -0.30 13.48 -2.74
N TRP A 164 -0.78 13.70 -3.97
CA TRP A 164 0.06 14.21 -5.06
C TRP A 164 0.45 15.69 -4.87
N ARG A 165 -0.42 16.50 -4.25
CA ARG A 165 -0.05 17.87 -3.83
C ARG A 165 1.00 17.85 -2.72
N PHE A 166 0.88 16.94 -1.77
CA PHE A 166 1.87 16.76 -0.71
C PHE A 166 3.23 16.32 -1.28
N LEU A 167 3.25 15.30 -2.15
CA LEU A 167 4.48 14.83 -2.80
C LEU A 167 5.15 15.93 -3.62
N ARG A 168 4.39 16.70 -4.42
CA ARG A 168 4.93 17.87 -5.14
C ARG A 168 5.49 18.93 -4.21
N GLY A 169 4.88 19.15 -3.05
CA GLY A 169 5.38 20.05 -2.02
C GLY A 169 6.73 19.58 -1.43
N VAL A 170 6.86 18.29 -1.14
CA VAL A 170 8.09 17.70 -0.58
C VAL A 170 9.22 17.64 -1.61
N THR A 171 8.94 17.22 -2.85
CA THR A 171 9.95 17.21 -3.92
C THR A 171 10.31 18.62 -4.39
N GLY A 172 9.37 19.57 -4.30
CA GLY A 172 9.62 20.99 -4.57
C GLY A 172 10.57 21.65 -3.57
N ASP A 173 10.63 21.14 -2.34
CA ASP A 173 11.52 21.64 -1.30
C ASP A 173 12.91 20.96 -1.33
N ALA A 174 12.98 19.70 -1.79
CA ALA A 174 14.24 19.02 -2.07
C ALA A 174 15.02 19.68 -3.24
N GLY A 175 14.32 20.23 -4.23
CA GLY A 175 14.94 21.00 -5.32
C GLY A 175 15.57 22.33 -4.90
N LYS A 176 15.22 22.87 -3.72
CA LYS A 176 15.74 24.14 -3.20
C LYS A 176 16.86 24.00 -2.17
N ARG A 177 17.05 22.81 -1.58
CA ARG A 177 18.10 22.54 -0.57
C ARG A 177 19.33 21.78 -1.10
N GLY A 178 19.53 21.71 -2.41
CA GLY A 178 20.63 20.96 -3.03
C GLY A 178 21.45 21.71 -4.10
N HIS A 179 21.40 23.04 -4.16
CA HIS A 179 22.19 23.82 -5.12
C HIS A 179 23.50 24.32 -4.50
N SER A 180 24.40 23.40 -4.12
CA SER A 180 25.85 23.63 -3.95
C SER A 180 26.61 22.32 -3.63
N ALA A 181 26.49 21.29 -4.47
CA ALA A 181 27.50 20.23 -4.55
C ALA A 181 27.31 19.39 -5.83
N GLY A 182 28.29 19.44 -6.74
CA GLY A 182 28.60 18.34 -7.65
C GLY A 182 27.61 18.02 -8.77
N ARG A 183 27.52 18.87 -9.80
CA ARG A 183 27.06 18.45 -11.13
C ARG A 183 28.10 17.56 -11.79
N ALA A 184 28.00 16.25 -11.61
CA ALA A 184 28.52 15.23 -12.54
C ALA A 184 27.97 13.85 -12.14
N GLY A 185 27.12 13.23 -12.97
CA GLY A 185 26.92 11.77 -12.88
C GLY A 185 25.50 11.18 -12.88
N VAL A 186 24.44 11.89 -13.31
CA VAL A 186 23.06 11.33 -13.27
C VAL A 186 22.41 11.18 -14.66
N TYR A 187 23.20 11.12 -15.73
CA TYR A 187 22.70 10.81 -17.08
C TYR A 187 23.57 9.73 -17.74
N ARG A 188 23.59 8.52 -17.17
CA ARG A 188 24.17 7.34 -17.82
C ARG A 188 23.44 6.05 -17.46
N TRP A 189 22.12 6.04 -17.63
CA TRP A 189 21.31 4.81 -17.54
C TRP A 189 20.39 4.68 -18.76
N CYS A 190 21.01 4.50 -19.92
CA CYS A 190 20.40 3.91 -21.10
C CYS A 190 21.49 3.18 -21.87
N ARG A 191 21.60 1.86 -21.69
CA ARG A 191 22.13 0.95 -22.72
C ARG A 191 21.40 -0.40 -22.66
N PRO A 192 21.29 -1.08 -23.82
CA PRO A 192 20.36 -2.17 -24.04
C PRO A 192 20.89 -3.50 -23.49
N TYR A 193 19.96 -4.34 -23.04
CA TYR A 193 20.18 -5.67 -22.47
C TYR A 193 20.75 -6.65 -23.53
N PRO A 194 21.89 -7.33 -23.29
CA PRO A 194 22.25 -8.56 -23.97
C PRO A 194 21.96 -9.78 -23.08
N ARG A 195 21.52 -10.85 -23.73
CA ARG A 195 21.27 -12.18 -23.17
C ARG A 195 22.53 -12.80 -22.56
N HIS A 196 22.31 -13.71 -21.59
CA HIS A 196 23.22 -14.69 -20.98
C HIS A 196 24.07 -14.22 -19.78
N GLY A 197 23.98 -15.01 -18.69
CA GLY A 197 25.05 -15.16 -17.69
C GLY A 197 24.93 -14.26 -16.45
N ALA A 198 25.11 -14.86 -15.28
CA ALA A 198 24.99 -14.26 -13.95
C ALA A 198 26.03 -13.15 -13.66
N TYR A 199 25.79 -12.27 -12.67
CA TYR A 199 26.61 -12.10 -11.44
C TYR A 199 26.08 -10.98 -10.52
N CYS A 200 26.48 -11.11 -9.25
CA CYS A 200 25.89 -10.60 -8.01
C CYS A 200 26.25 -9.16 -7.66
N ALA A 201 25.33 -8.45 -6.99
CA ALA A 201 25.58 -7.15 -6.37
C ALA A 201 26.16 -7.31 -4.96
N LYS A 202 27.01 -6.35 -4.57
CA LYS A 202 27.61 -6.13 -3.23
C LYS A 202 28.79 -7.06 -2.85
N CYS A 203 29.97 -6.70 -3.33
CA CYS A 203 31.18 -6.46 -2.53
C CYS A 203 32.28 -6.02 -3.51
N GLY A 204 32.78 -4.79 -3.38
CA GLY A 204 33.85 -4.28 -4.24
C GLY A 204 35.16 -5.02 -4.01
N GLY A 205 35.43 -6.05 -4.80
CA GLY A 205 36.69 -6.79 -4.86
C GLY A 205 36.77 -7.65 -6.13
N GLU A 206 37.90 -7.58 -6.83
CA GLU A 206 38.13 -8.12 -8.18
C GLU A 206 38.12 -9.65 -8.26
N CYS A 207 37.46 -10.19 -9.29
CA CYS A 207 37.82 -11.50 -9.84
C CYS A 207 38.84 -11.30 -10.97
N ALA A 208 40.03 -11.86 -10.74
CA ALA A 208 41.06 -12.28 -11.69
C ALA A 208 41.95 -11.20 -12.35
N GLY A 209 43.20 -11.16 -11.88
CA GLY A 209 44.26 -11.93 -12.56
C GLY A 209 44.72 -11.41 -13.92
N GLY A 210 45.82 -10.65 -13.89
CA GLY A 210 46.97 -10.81 -14.79
C GLY A 210 46.86 -10.22 -16.19
N ALA A 211 47.49 -9.04 -16.38
CA ALA A 211 48.62 -8.84 -17.31
C ALA A 211 48.94 -7.35 -17.51
N GLY A 212 50.20 -6.96 -17.27
CA GLY A 212 50.86 -5.91 -18.06
C GLY A 212 51.10 -4.53 -17.43
N ASP A 213 52.30 -4.35 -16.87
CA ASP A 213 53.22 -3.20 -17.01
C ASP A 213 52.74 -1.74 -16.86
N ARG A 214 53.10 -1.13 -15.71
CA ARG A 214 54.01 0.04 -15.54
C ARG A 214 53.79 0.68 -14.16
N GLN A 215 54.68 0.42 -13.19
CA GLN A 215 55.82 1.26 -12.79
C GLN A 215 55.50 2.71 -12.32
N VAL A 216 55.81 2.93 -11.03
CA VAL A 216 56.48 4.10 -10.39
C VAL A 216 55.62 5.18 -9.68
N GLY A 217 55.95 5.42 -8.40
CA GLY A 217 55.79 6.69 -7.66
C GLY A 217 54.84 6.62 -6.44
N THR A 218 55.23 6.17 -5.25
CA THR A 218 55.98 6.87 -4.17
C THR A 218 55.17 7.95 -3.41
N GLN A 219 54.89 7.68 -2.12
CA GLN A 219 54.76 8.57 -0.93
C GLN A 219 53.83 9.80 -1.03
N VAL A 220 52.96 10.17 -0.07
CA VAL A 220 52.99 10.21 1.42
C VAL A 220 51.53 10.12 1.91
#